data_AF-A0A2W6SRS2-F1
#
_entry.id   AF-A0A2W6SRS2-F1
#
_cell.length_a   1.000
_cell.length_b   1.000
_cell.length_c   1.000
_cell.angle_alpha   90.00
_cell.angle_beta   90.00
_cell.angle_gamma   90.00
#
_symmetry.space_group_name_H-M   'P 1'
#
loop_
_entity.id
_entity.type
_entity.pdbx_description
1 polymer ?
#
loop_
_entity_poly.entity_id
_entity_poly.type
_entity_poly.pdbx_seq_one_letter_code
_entity_poly.pdbx_strand_id
1 'polypeptide(L)'
;MTRSLFEVPQASPVATAADWLAALVTGTMAQTIAVMAIAVLGIMTMSGRLPVRAGLRVVLGCFVLFGAPVIAGGLMGVVERDNLPTEVVEGEEAARPPLPQSTFDPYAGASIRVD
;
A
#
# COMPACT_ATOMS: atom_id res chain seq x y z
N MET A 1 -34.29 -17.58 24.78
CA MET A 1 -34.26 -16.25 24.14
C MET A 1 -33.27 -15.37 24.91
N THR A 2 -31.97 -15.66 24.81
CA THR A 2 -30.90 -14.90 25.46
C THR A 2 -29.89 -14.58 24.38
N ARG A 3 -30.22 -13.56 23.57
CA ARG A 3 -29.27 -12.98 22.61
C ARG A 3 -28.22 -12.23 23.42
N SER A 4 -27.00 -12.76 23.43
CA SER A 4 -25.85 -12.13 24.08
C SER A 4 -25.62 -10.76 23.45
N LEU A 5 -25.42 -9.73 24.29
CA LEU A 5 -25.02 -8.38 23.87
C LEU A 5 -23.61 -8.33 23.25
N PHE A 6 -22.96 -9.50 23.13
CA PHE A 6 -21.66 -9.72 22.52
C PHE A 6 -21.75 -10.28 21.09
N GLU A 7 -22.95 -10.51 20.56
CA GLU A 7 -23.12 -10.78 19.13
C GLU A 7 -22.76 -9.50 18.35
N VAL A 8 -21.84 -9.62 17.40
CA VAL A 8 -21.18 -8.50 16.72
C VAL A 8 -21.90 -8.16 15.41
N PRO A 9 -22.69 -7.07 15.31
CA PRO A 9 -22.78 -6.32 14.07
C PRO A 9 -21.39 -5.77 13.77
N GLN A 10 -21.00 -5.81 12.49
CA GLN A 10 -19.68 -5.61 11.88
C GLN A 10 -18.88 -4.32 12.22
N ALA A 11 -19.25 -3.55 13.25
CA ALA A 11 -18.48 -2.44 13.79
C ALA A 11 -18.63 -2.40 15.32
N SER A 12 -17.71 -3.05 16.03
CA SER A 12 -17.60 -2.93 17.47
C SER A 12 -17.21 -1.48 17.83
N PRO A 13 -17.98 -0.77 18.68
CA PRO A 13 -17.70 0.63 19.03
C PRO A 13 -16.29 0.84 19.63
N VAL A 14 -15.77 -0.20 20.29
CA VAL A 14 -14.40 -0.24 20.79
C VAL A 14 -13.38 -0.20 19.66
N ALA A 15 -13.61 -0.93 18.55
CA ALA A 15 -12.71 -0.89 17.39
C ALA A 15 -12.72 0.49 16.74
N THR A 16 -13.89 1.13 16.61
CA THR A 16 -14.01 2.50 16.09
C THR A 16 -13.31 3.53 16.99
N ALA A 17 -13.43 3.40 18.31
CA ALA A 17 -12.70 4.26 19.25
C ALA A 17 -11.19 4.04 19.18
N ALA A 18 -10.75 2.79 19.02
CA ALA A 18 -9.34 2.44 18.85
C ALA A 18 -8.77 3.03 17.53
N ASP A 19 -9.52 2.95 16.43
CA ASP A 19 -9.13 3.56 15.15
C ASP A 19 -9.04 5.09 15.24
N TRP A 20 -9.95 5.74 15.97
CA TRP A 20 -9.88 7.19 16.19
C TRP A 20 -8.64 7.59 17.02
N LEU A 21 -8.33 6.83 18.08
CA LEU A 21 -7.11 7.04 18.86
C LEU A 21 -5.86 6.77 18.02
N ALA A 22 -5.87 5.73 17.19
CA ALA A 22 -4.78 5.43 16.27
C ALA A 22 -4.60 6.56 15.24
N ALA A 23 -5.70 7.13 14.73
CA ALA A 23 -5.66 8.28 13.83
C ALA A 23 -5.10 9.54 14.50
N LEU A 24 -5.33 9.73 15.81
CA LEU A 24 -4.72 10.83 16.56
C LEU A 24 -3.23 10.62 16.84
N VAL A 25 -2.84 9.39 17.20
CA VAL A 25 -1.44 9.03 17.52
C VAL A 25 -0.58 8.91 16.27
N THR A 26 -1.17 8.56 15.13
CA THR A 26 -0.46 8.49 13.83
C THR A 26 -0.67 9.77 13.01
N GLY A 27 -1.60 10.62 13.41
CA GLY A 27 -1.94 11.87 12.75
C GLY A 27 -1.02 13.03 13.09
N THR A 28 -1.33 14.20 12.53
CA THR A 28 -0.54 15.44 12.63
C THR A 28 -0.19 15.84 14.06
N MET A 29 -1.02 15.48 15.06
CA MET A 29 -0.79 15.79 16.47
C MET A 29 0.45 15.10 17.05
N ALA A 30 0.75 13.87 16.62
CA ALA A 30 1.96 13.20 17.09
C ALA A 30 3.22 13.79 16.46
N GLN A 31 3.15 14.16 15.18
CA GLN A 31 4.25 14.86 14.51
C GLN A 31 4.52 16.23 15.14
N THR A 32 3.49 17.00 15.51
CA THR A 32 3.70 18.32 16.13
C THR A 32 4.34 18.22 17.51
N ILE A 33 3.91 17.29 18.36
CA ILE A 33 4.53 17.07 19.69
C ILE A 33 6.00 16.63 19.53
N ALA A 34 6.31 15.77 18.56
CA ALA A 34 7.68 15.37 18.30
C ALA A 34 8.56 16.54 17.80
N VAL A 35 8.02 17.42 16.96
CA VAL A 35 8.71 18.65 16.53
C VAL A 35 8.92 19.60 17.72
N MET A 36 7.94 19.72 18.63
CA MET A 36 8.12 20.50 19.88
C MET A 36 9.25 19.91 20.74
N ALA A 37 9.37 18.59 20.85
CA ALA A 37 10.46 17.94 21.55
C ALA A 37 11.83 18.22 20.89
N ILE A 38 11.90 18.22 19.55
CA ILE A 38 13.11 18.62 18.81
C ILE A 38 13.46 20.08 19.08
N ALA A 39 12.48 20.97 19.12
CA ALA A 39 12.71 22.40 19.39
C ALA A 39 13.31 22.61 20.80
N VAL A 40 12.76 21.92 21.81
CA VAL A 40 13.31 21.95 23.19
C VAL A 40 14.74 21.41 23.21
N LEU A 41 15.03 20.34 22.46
CA LEU A 41 16.39 19.80 22.36
C LEU A 41 17.35 20.78 21.68
N GLY A 42 16.92 21.47 20.61
CA GLY A 42 17.70 22.52 19.96
C GLY A 42 18.09 23.63 20.94
N ILE A 43 17.14 24.10 21.74
CA ILE A 43 17.38 25.08 22.82
C ILE A 43 18.38 24.51 23.85
N MET A 44 18.25 23.24 24.20
CA MET A 44 19.16 22.56 25.13
C MET A 44 20.60 22.47 24.57
N THR A 45 20.76 22.22 23.27
CA THR A 45 22.08 22.21 22.62
C THR A 45 22.73 23.60 22.48
N MET A 46 21.92 24.66 22.36
CA MET A 46 22.38 26.06 22.39
C MET A 46 22.91 26.49 23.77
N SER A 47 22.59 25.75 24.85
CA SER A 47 23.07 26.04 26.20
C SER A 47 24.58 25.79 26.41
N GLY A 48 25.34 25.49 25.34
CA GLY A 48 26.81 25.59 25.31
C GLY A 48 27.58 24.49 26.07
N ARG A 49 26.89 23.50 26.66
CA ARG A 49 27.52 22.44 27.48
C ARG A 49 27.16 21.01 27.06
N LEU A 50 26.31 20.82 26.07
CA LEU A 50 25.89 19.50 25.58
C LEU A 50 26.62 19.17 24.25
N PRO A 51 27.24 17.98 24.13
CA PRO A 51 27.93 17.63 22.90
C PRO A 51 26.93 17.58 21.75
N VAL A 52 27.21 18.28 20.65
CA VAL A 52 26.43 18.27 19.39
C VAL A 52 26.09 16.85 18.87
N ARG A 53 26.91 15.87 19.26
CA ARG A 53 26.69 14.43 19.02
C ARG A 53 25.42 13.87 19.69
N ALA A 54 24.95 14.49 20.78
CA ALA A 54 23.71 14.13 21.45
C ALA A 54 22.50 14.67 20.68
N GLY A 55 22.56 15.93 20.23
CA GLY A 55 21.53 16.51 19.36
C GLY A 55 21.33 15.72 18.07
N LEU A 56 22.43 15.39 17.38
CA LEU A 56 22.39 14.61 16.13
C LEU A 56 21.77 13.22 16.31
N ARG A 57 22.06 12.53 17.43
CA ARG A 57 21.50 11.21 17.73
C ARG A 57 19.98 11.24 17.91
N VAL A 58 19.44 12.28 18.53
CA VAL A 58 17.99 12.41 18.71
C VAL A 58 17.28 12.78 17.41
N VAL A 59 17.87 13.67 16.59
CA VAL A 59 17.32 14.02 15.27
C VAL A 59 17.25 12.77 14.38
N LEU A 60 18.31 11.94 14.37
CA LEU A 60 18.30 10.65 13.66
C LEU A 60 17.25 9.69 14.21
N GLY A 61 17.11 9.56 15.54
CA GLY A 61 16.07 8.71 16.14
C GLY A 61 14.65 9.15 15.78
N CYS A 62 14.38 10.46 15.75
CA CYS A 62 13.09 11.00 15.34
C CYS A 62 12.81 10.73 13.85
N PHE A 63 13.80 10.92 12.98
CA PHE A 63 13.67 10.59 11.56
C PHE A 63 13.31 9.11 11.35
N VAL A 64 13.92 8.19 12.11
CA VAL A 64 13.60 6.77 12.00
C VAL A 64 12.18 6.47 12.53
N LEU A 65 11.78 7.02 13.69
CA LEU A 65 10.44 6.80 14.26
C LEU A 65 9.31 7.26 13.33
N PHE A 66 9.44 8.43 12.69
CA PHE A 66 8.41 8.97 11.79
C PHE A 66 8.57 8.53 10.33
N GLY A 67 9.81 8.38 9.85
CA GLY A 67 10.10 8.04 8.46
C GLY A 67 9.93 6.54 8.16
N ALA A 68 10.25 5.66 9.12
CA ALA A 68 10.15 4.21 8.91
C ALA A 68 8.75 3.73 8.47
N PRO A 69 7.62 4.13 9.10
CA PRO A 69 6.30 3.67 8.65
C PRO A 69 5.91 4.21 7.27
N VAL A 70 6.33 5.42 6.90
CA VAL A 70 6.10 5.98 5.54
C VAL A 70 6.88 5.19 4.49
N ILE A 71 8.14 4.86 4.79
CA ILE A 71 8.98 4.06 3.90
C ILE A 71 8.44 2.63 3.80
N ALA A 72 8.04 2.01 4.91
CA ALA A 72 7.46 0.67 4.95
C ALA A 72 6.13 0.59 4.20
N GLY A 73 5.25 1.58 4.39
CA GLY A 73 3.98 1.67 3.65
C GLY A 73 4.20 1.87 2.15
N GLY A 74 5.17 2.69 1.76
CA GLY A 74 5.56 2.84 0.36
C GLY A 74 6.10 1.54 -0.24
N LEU A 75 6.92 0.80 0.51
CA LEU A 75 7.47 -0.48 0.07
C LEU A 75 6.40 -1.56 -0.03
N MET A 76 5.52 -1.69 0.98
CA MET A 76 4.39 -2.62 0.94
C MET A 76 3.44 -2.31 -0.21
N GLY A 77 3.17 -1.02 -0.50
CA GLY A 77 2.36 -0.63 -1.65
C GLY A 77 3.00 -0.96 -3.01
N VAL A 78 4.33 -1.04 -3.10
CA VAL A 78 5.02 -1.56 -4.30
C VAL A 78 4.91 -3.08 -4.37
N VAL A 79 5.10 -3.77 -3.25
CA VAL A 79 4.98 -5.23 -3.18
C VAL A 79 3.56 -5.69 -3.54
N GLU A 80 2.52 -4.98 -3.10
CA GLU A 80 1.12 -5.29 -3.45
C GLU A 80 0.87 -5.22 -4.96
N ARG A 81 1.49 -4.28 -5.68
CA ARG A 81 1.38 -4.17 -7.14
C ARG A 81 1.97 -5.37 -7.86
N ASP A 82 3.03 -5.96 -7.33
CA ASP A 82 3.62 -7.22 -7.82
C ASP A 82 2.73 -8.43 -7.51
N ASN A 83 1.91 -8.37 -6.46
CA ASN A 83 1.00 -9.44 -6.03
C ASN A 83 -0.41 -9.31 -6.61
N LEU A 84 -0.71 -8.26 -7.38
CA LEU A 84 -1.89 -8.29 -8.24
C LEU A 84 -1.76 -9.54 -9.11
N PRO A 85 -2.81 -10.36 -9.24
CA PRO A 85 -2.83 -11.35 -10.31
C PRO A 85 -2.40 -10.59 -11.56
N THR A 86 -1.32 -11.02 -12.19
CA THR A 86 -1.11 -10.64 -13.58
C THR A 86 -2.38 -11.14 -14.24
N GLU A 87 -3.34 -10.24 -14.42
CA GLU A 87 -4.39 -10.40 -15.38
C GLU A 87 -3.56 -10.55 -16.65
N VAL A 88 -3.25 -11.81 -16.97
CA VAL A 88 -3.08 -12.20 -18.33
C VAL A 88 -4.35 -11.63 -18.91
N VAL A 89 -4.21 -10.49 -19.57
CA VAL A 89 -5.21 -10.04 -20.52
C VAL A 89 -5.15 -11.14 -21.56
N GLU A 90 -5.76 -12.29 -21.25
CA GLU A 90 -6.52 -13.08 -22.19
C GLU A 90 -7.48 -12.06 -22.73
N GLY A 91 -7.00 -11.34 -23.75
CA GLY A 91 -7.75 -10.31 -24.43
C GLY A 91 -9.07 -10.96 -24.72
N GLU A 92 -10.10 -10.43 -24.06
CA GLU A 92 -11.39 -11.07 -23.92
C GLU A 92 -11.69 -11.76 -25.23
N GLU A 93 -11.60 -13.09 -25.24
CA GLU A 93 -12.15 -13.89 -26.32
C GLU A 93 -13.67 -13.86 -26.11
N ALA A 94 -14.22 -12.64 -26.12
CA ALA A 94 -15.58 -12.31 -26.42
C ALA A 94 -15.83 -12.95 -27.76
N ALA A 95 -16.25 -14.21 -27.70
CA ALA A 95 -16.70 -15.07 -28.78
C ALA A 95 -16.38 -14.44 -30.13
N ARG A 96 -15.12 -14.58 -30.59
CA ARG A 96 -14.76 -14.16 -31.94
C ARG A 96 -15.81 -14.80 -32.83
N PRO A 97 -16.66 -14.03 -33.54
CA PRO A 97 -17.70 -14.63 -34.35
C PRO A 97 -17.02 -15.63 -35.28
N PRO A 98 -17.57 -16.85 -35.42
CA PRO A 98 -16.93 -17.89 -36.21
C PRO A 98 -16.59 -17.29 -37.57
N LEU A 99 -15.31 -17.35 -37.92
CA LEU A 99 -14.82 -16.82 -39.18
C LEU A 99 -15.72 -17.38 -40.29
N PRO A 100 -16.23 -16.54 -41.21
CA PRO A 100 -17.00 -17.03 -42.34
C PRO A 100 -16.12 -18.03 -43.09
N GLN A 101 -16.66 -19.24 -43.33
CA GLN A 101 -15.91 -20.31 -43.98
C GLN A 101 -15.48 -19.84 -45.37
N SER A 102 -14.16 -19.68 -45.56
CA SER A 102 -13.60 -19.37 -46.87
C SER A 102 -13.81 -20.56 -47.79
N THR A 103 -14.71 -20.42 -48.77
CA THR A 103 -14.85 -21.38 -49.89
C THR A 103 -13.66 -21.30 -50.85
N PHE A 104 -12.80 -20.29 -50.71
CA PHE A 104 -11.65 -20.05 -51.56
C PHE A 104 -10.40 -20.68 -50.93
N ASP A 105 -10.02 -21.86 -51.42
CA ASP A 105 -8.69 -22.43 -51.20
C ASP A 105 -7.88 -22.35 -52.50
N PRO A 106 -6.96 -21.37 -52.63
CA PRO A 106 -6.14 -21.20 -53.83
C PRO A 106 -5.15 -22.36 -54.05
N TYR A 107 -4.94 -23.22 -53.05
CA TYR A 107 -4.09 -24.41 -53.16
C TYR A 107 -4.88 -25.70 -53.48
N ALA A 108 -6.20 -25.63 -53.60
CA ALA A 108 -7.04 -26.78 -54.00
C ALA A 108 -6.72 -27.31 -55.42
N GLY A 109 -6.06 -26.50 -56.26
CA GLY A 109 -5.54 -26.93 -57.57
C GLY A 109 -4.21 -27.67 -57.53
N ALA A 110 -3.51 -27.71 -56.39
CA ALA A 110 -2.23 -28.39 -56.23
C ALA A 110 -2.37 -29.80 -55.62
N SER A 111 -3.49 -30.10 -54.97
CA SER A 111 -3.80 -31.42 -54.40
C SER A 111 -4.47 -32.36 -55.39
N ILE A 112 -4.96 -31.86 -56.53
CA ILE A 112 -5.41 -32.70 -57.63
C ILE A 112 -4.20 -33.22 -58.40
N ARG A 113 -3.91 -34.51 -58.28
CA ARG A 113 -3.10 -35.16 -59.32
C ARG A 113 -3.94 -35.13 -60.59
N VAL A 114 -3.44 -34.44 -61.60
CA VAL A 114 -3.92 -34.59 -62.97
C VAL A 114 -3.16 -35.80 -63.52
N ASP A 115 -3.56 -36.99 -63.09
CA ASP A 115 -3.12 -38.25 -63.67
C ASP A 115 -4.13 -38.78 -64.69
#